data_AF-A0A3R7M4N3-F1
#
_entry.id   AF-A0A3R7M4N3-F1
#
_cell.length_a   1.000
_cell.length_b   1.000
_cell.length_c   1.000
_cell.angle_alpha   90.00
_cell.angle_beta   90.00
_cell.angle_gamma   90.00
#
_symmetry.space_group_name_H-M   'P 1'
#
loop_
_entity.id
_entity.type
_entity.pdbx_description
1 polymer ?
#
loop_
_entity_poly.entity_id
_entity_poly.type
_entity_poly.pdbx_seq_one_letter_code
_entity_poly.pdbx_strand_id
1 'polypeptide(L)'
;MPRQLIQPTPLLPLAVLLPLLLLTMYSAGGCRAAAHRCAFDDMAPRRGRPPAAVVREVPRRGQGAAQAYTVAAAGGKSIEGWAPIRIVVSTKDLERSSRMKGKKRYCEAEGEECINYLGHEATCTARDVLSDAKKGLYTTKIIPEAVKLHAERLLVEPVKTEY
;
A
#
# COMPACT_ATOMS: atom_id res chain seq x y z
N MET A 1 -1.24 -16.41 87.57
CA MET A 1 -0.65 -15.83 86.35
C MET A 1 -1.60 -16.06 85.19
N PRO A 2 -2.10 -15.02 84.51
CA PRO A 2 -3.21 -15.15 83.56
C PRO A 2 -2.75 -15.60 82.17
N ARG A 3 -3.61 -16.42 81.55
CA ARG A 3 -3.54 -16.95 80.19
C ARG A 3 -3.66 -15.83 79.15
N GLN A 4 -2.74 -15.75 78.18
CA GLN A 4 -2.94 -14.96 76.97
C GLN A 4 -3.63 -15.81 75.89
N LEU A 5 -4.81 -15.38 75.47
CA LEU A 5 -5.50 -15.91 74.29
C LEU A 5 -4.80 -15.38 73.03
N ILE A 6 -4.32 -16.28 72.19
CA ILE A 6 -3.92 -15.95 70.81
C ILE A 6 -5.21 -15.92 69.99
N GLN A 7 -5.69 -14.73 69.65
CA GLN A 7 -6.79 -14.57 68.70
C GLN A 7 -6.33 -14.95 67.29
N PRO A 8 -7.06 -15.79 66.54
CA PRO A 8 -6.82 -15.97 65.12
C PRO A 8 -7.28 -14.70 64.39
N THR A 9 -6.33 -13.99 63.77
CA THR A 9 -6.64 -12.93 62.81
C THR A 9 -7.54 -13.51 61.71
N PRO A 10 -8.73 -12.95 61.45
CA PRO A 10 -9.58 -13.48 60.40
C PRO A 10 -8.91 -13.21 59.05
N LEU A 11 -8.57 -14.26 58.31
CA LEU A 11 -8.10 -14.21 56.91
C LEU A 11 -9.22 -13.86 55.91
N LEU A 12 -10.44 -13.66 56.42
CA LEU A 12 -11.64 -13.32 55.67
C LEU A 12 -11.58 -12.01 54.86
N PRO A 13 -10.91 -10.91 55.29
CA PRO A 13 -10.88 -9.70 54.48
C PRO A 13 -10.01 -9.91 53.23
N LEU A 14 -8.91 -10.69 53.29
CA LEU A 14 -8.08 -10.96 52.12
C LEU A 14 -8.80 -11.82 51.08
N ALA A 15 -9.56 -12.83 51.51
CA ALA A 15 -10.25 -13.75 50.61
C ALA A 15 -11.35 -13.06 49.78
N VAL A 16 -11.90 -11.93 50.26
CA VAL A 16 -12.91 -11.13 49.54
C VAL A 16 -12.27 -9.96 48.79
N LEU A 17 -11.22 -9.34 49.35
CA LEU A 17 -10.51 -8.24 48.70
C LEU A 17 -9.77 -8.69 47.43
N LEU A 18 -9.14 -9.87 47.44
CA LEU A 18 -8.39 -10.38 46.28
C LEU A 18 -9.25 -10.57 45.02
N PRO A 19 -10.40 -11.28 45.07
CA PRO A 19 -11.26 -11.44 43.89
C PRO A 19 -11.90 -10.12 43.45
N LEU A 20 -12.19 -9.19 44.38
CA LEU A 20 -12.70 -7.86 44.03
C LEU A 20 -11.64 -7.04 43.28
N LEU A 21 -10.38 -7.09 43.71
CA LEU A 21 -9.25 -6.46 43.01
C LEU A 21 -8.98 -7.09 41.64
N LEU A 22 -9.14 -8.41 41.52
CA LEU A 22 -9.04 -9.10 40.23
C LEU A 22 -10.18 -8.70 39.28
N LEU A 23 -11.40 -8.55 39.78
CA LEU A 23 -12.55 -8.09 38.98
C LEU A 23 -12.40 -6.64 38.51
N THR A 24 -11.86 -5.74 39.34
CA THR A 24 -11.60 -4.34 38.93
C THR A 24 -10.48 -4.25 37.90
N MET A 25 -9.45 -5.09 38.01
CA MET A 25 -8.40 -5.19 36.99
C MET A 25 -8.91 -5.80 35.67
N TYR A 26 -9.85 -6.76 35.73
CA TYR A 26 -10.42 -7.39 34.54
C TYR A 26 -11.41 -6.48 33.78
N SER A 27 -12.08 -5.56 34.48
CA SER A 27 -13.06 -4.62 33.91
C SER A 27 -12.46 -3.30 33.40
N ALA A 28 -11.17 -3.03 33.69
CA ALA A 28 -10.42 -1.91 33.09
C ALA A 28 -9.78 -2.25 31.73
N GLY A 29 -9.91 -3.50 31.26
CA GLY A 29 -9.47 -3.97 29.94
C GLY A 29 -10.41 -3.64 28.78
N GLY A 30 -11.22 -2.58 28.92
CA GLY A 30 -12.13 -2.10 27.89
C GLY A 30 -11.38 -1.70 26.62
N CYS A 31 -11.86 -2.19 25.48
CA CYS A 31 -11.30 -2.10 24.14
C CYS A 31 -10.48 -0.83 23.87
N ARG A 32 -9.15 -0.96 23.82
CA ARG A 32 -8.36 -0.09 22.96
C ARG A 32 -8.62 -0.55 21.52
N ALA A 33 -9.70 -0.05 20.94
CA ALA A 33 -9.71 0.12 19.50
C ALA A 33 -8.51 1.03 19.22
N ALA A 34 -7.40 0.43 18.78
CA ALA A 34 -6.42 1.14 18.01
C ALA A 34 -7.15 1.54 16.71
N ALA A 35 -7.96 2.59 16.79
CA ALA A 35 -8.13 3.44 15.64
C ALA A 35 -6.70 3.87 15.33
N HIS A 36 -6.12 3.22 14.33
CA HIS A 36 -4.94 3.68 13.64
C HIS A 36 -5.32 5.05 13.08
N ARG A 37 -5.33 6.07 13.95
CA ARG A 37 -5.35 7.46 13.55
C ARG A 37 -4.06 7.57 12.76
N CYS A 38 -4.19 7.51 11.44
CA CYS A 38 -3.17 8.00 10.54
C CYS A 38 -2.86 9.42 11.04
N ALA A 39 -1.76 9.56 11.80
CA ALA A 39 -1.22 10.83 12.18
C ALA A 39 -0.62 11.43 10.91
N PHE A 40 -1.49 11.91 10.02
CA PHE A 40 -1.09 12.71 8.88
C PHE A 40 -1.40 14.20 9.12
N ASP A 41 -2.23 14.53 10.10
CA ASP A 41 -2.77 15.88 10.27
C ASP A 41 -2.18 16.70 11.42
N ASP A 42 -0.96 16.43 11.89
CA ASP A 42 -0.34 17.32 12.88
C ASP A 42 1.17 17.54 12.68
N MET A 43 1.53 17.90 11.46
CA MET A 43 2.74 18.69 11.23
C MET A 43 2.36 19.96 10.47
N ALA A 44 1.66 20.87 11.15
CA ALA A 44 1.62 22.26 10.71
C ALA A 44 2.99 22.90 11.01
N PRO A 45 3.86 23.17 10.02
CA PRO A 45 5.06 23.93 10.28
C PRO A 45 4.64 25.32 10.76
N ARG A 46 5.09 25.69 11.95
CA ARG A 46 5.01 27.08 12.41
C ARG A 46 5.79 27.94 11.42
N ARG A 47 5.02 28.71 10.63
CA ARG A 47 5.42 29.76 9.68
C ARG A 47 6.17 29.29 8.43
N GLY A 48 5.44 29.24 7.32
CA GLY A 48 6.01 29.21 5.98
C GLY A 48 4.95 29.06 4.89
N ARG A 49 4.48 30.20 4.38
CA ARG A 49 3.68 30.38 3.14
C ARG A 49 2.28 29.71 3.10
N PRO A 50 1.23 30.39 2.61
CA PRO A 50 -0.07 29.75 2.42
C PRO A 50 0.07 28.50 1.54
N PRO A 51 -0.72 27.44 1.79
CA PRO A 51 -0.73 26.25 0.95
C PRO A 51 -0.91 26.68 -0.51
N ALA A 52 -0.06 26.15 -1.38
CA ALA A 52 -0.14 26.43 -2.81
C ALA A 52 -1.60 26.23 -3.28
N ALA A 53 -2.17 27.24 -3.93
CA ALA A 53 -3.50 27.10 -4.49
C ALA A 53 -3.41 26.12 -5.67
N VAL A 54 -4.04 24.96 -5.52
CA VAL A 54 -4.12 23.98 -6.61
C VAL A 54 -5.38 24.30 -7.40
N VAL A 55 -5.22 24.85 -8.60
CA VAL A 55 -6.35 25.06 -9.51
C VAL A 55 -6.46 23.82 -10.37
N ARG A 56 -7.63 23.17 -10.33
CA ARG A 56 -7.92 22.05 -11.21
C ARG A 56 -8.44 22.57 -12.55
N GLU A 57 -7.58 22.61 -13.56
CA GLU A 57 -8.06 22.86 -14.92
C GLU A 57 -8.93 21.68 -15.38
N VAL A 58 -10.11 21.97 -15.91
CA VAL A 58 -10.99 20.93 -16.48
C VAL A 58 -10.41 20.52 -17.84
N PRO A 59 -9.96 19.26 -18.02
CA PRO A 59 -9.41 18.83 -19.30
C PRO A 59 -10.44 18.98 -20.40
N ARG A 60 -10.08 19.72 -21.46
CA ARG A 60 -10.91 19.80 -22.67
C ARG A 60 -10.88 18.45 -23.38
N ARG A 61 -11.93 18.14 -24.15
CA ARG A 61 -12.02 16.87 -24.88
C ARG A 61 -10.79 16.68 -25.78
N GLY A 62 -10.02 15.62 -25.54
CA GLY A 62 -8.77 15.33 -26.27
C GLY A 62 -7.48 15.79 -25.57
N GLN A 63 -7.58 16.41 -24.39
CA GLN A 63 -6.45 16.92 -23.62
C GLN A 63 -6.21 16.00 -22.40
N GLY A 64 -4.98 15.48 -22.24
CA GLY A 64 -4.64 14.53 -21.18
C GLY A 64 -4.81 15.13 -19.77
N ALA A 65 -5.14 14.31 -18.78
CA ALA A 65 -5.44 14.75 -17.41
C ALA A 65 -4.26 15.40 -16.65
N ALA A 66 -3.04 15.38 -17.23
CA ALA A 66 -1.81 15.81 -16.56
C ALA A 66 -1.78 17.33 -16.45
N GLN A 67 -2.52 17.99 -17.34
CA GLN A 67 -2.70 19.44 -17.36
C GLN A 67 -3.71 19.90 -16.30
N ALA A 68 -4.42 18.98 -15.63
CA ALA A 68 -5.40 19.31 -14.61
C ALA A 68 -4.80 19.67 -13.23
N TYR A 69 -3.49 19.51 -13.04
CA TYR A 69 -2.83 19.82 -11.76
C TYR A 69 -1.72 20.85 -11.98
N THR A 70 -2.10 22.09 -12.29
CA THR A 70 -1.19 23.22 -12.16
C THR A 70 -1.14 23.64 -10.69
N VAL A 71 -0.06 23.25 -10.00
CA VAL A 71 0.23 23.79 -8.67
C VAL A 71 0.70 25.23 -8.89
N ALA A 72 -0.16 26.22 -8.59
CA ALA A 72 0.31 27.58 -8.45
C ALA A 72 1.14 27.63 -7.16
N ALA A 73 2.43 27.30 -7.29
CA ALA A 73 3.36 27.40 -6.18
C ALA A 73 3.34 28.86 -5.74
N ALA A 74 2.75 29.13 -4.58
CA ALA A 74 3.00 30.38 -3.89
C ALA A 74 4.54 30.50 -3.86
N GLY A 75 5.01 31.52 -4.58
CA GLY A 75 6.37 31.82 -5.07
C GLY A 75 7.31 30.72 -5.51
N GLY A 76 7.07 30.30 -6.75
CA GLY A 76 8.13 30.47 -7.75
C GLY A 76 9.08 29.29 -7.89
N LYS A 77 8.73 28.12 -7.35
CA LYS A 77 9.26 26.88 -7.94
C LYS A 77 8.54 26.69 -9.27
N SER A 78 9.24 26.99 -10.36
CA SER A 78 8.71 26.81 -11.71
C SER A 78 8.43 25.32 -11.95
N ILE A 79 7.44 25.04 -12.80
CA ILE A 79 7.20 23.71 -13.39
C ILE A 79 8.28 23.33 -14.42
N GLU A 80 9.33 24.15 -14.56
CA GLU A 80 10.43 23.87 -15.48
C GLU A 80 11.15 22.59 -15.06
N GLY A 81 11.41 21.73 -16.04
CA GLY A 81 12.02 20.42 -15.80
C GLY A 81 11.03 19.30 -15.47
N TRP A 82 9.77 19.60 -15.13
CA TRP A 82 8.74 18.57 -14.94
C TRP A 82 8.05 18.23 -16.27
N ALA A 83 7.90 16.94 -16.56
CA ALA A 83 7.24 16.45 -17.78
C ALA A 83 6.39 15.20 -17.47
N PRO A 84 5.42 14.83 -18.34
CA PRO A 84 4.71 13.57 -18.20
C PRO A 84 5.66 12.37 -18.09
N ILE A 85 5.35 11.45 -17.18
CA ILE A 85 6.17 10.24 -17.00
C ILE A 85 6.24 9.42 -18.29
N ARG A 86 7.44 8.96 -18.62
CA ARG A 86 7.69 8.03 -19.73
C ARG A 86 7.83 6.62 -19.16
N ILE A 87 6.87 5.75 -19.47
CA ILE A 87 6.85 4.36 -18.98
C ILE A 87 7.16 3.44 -20.16
N VAL A 88 8.27 2.71 -20.07
CA VAL A 88 8.61 1.65 -21.03
C VAL A 88 8.07 0.33 -20.48
N VAL A 89 7.36 -0.41 -21.32
CA VAL A 89 6.76 -1.70 -20.96
C VAL A 89 7.50 -2.82 -21.68
N SER A 90 7.84 -3.87 -20.94
CA SER A 90 8.29 -5.15 -21.49
C SER A 90 7.35 -6.25 -21.04
N THR A 91 6.79 -6.98 -22.01
CA THR A 91 5.95 -8.16 -21.76
C THR A 91 6.67 -9.45 -22.14
N LYS A 92 8.01 -9.45 -22.14
CA LYS A 92 8.84 -10.59 -22.54
C LYS A 92 8.53 -11.86 -21.75
N ASP A 93 8.17 -11.72 -20.47
CA ASP A 93 7.76 -12.84 -19.63
C ASP A 93 6.48 -13.55 -20.13
N LEU A 94 5.69 -12.95 -21.03
CA LEU A 94 4.53 -13.57 -21.65
C LEU A 94 4.87 -14.37 -22.93
N GLU A 95 6.10 -14.24 -23.45
CA GLU A 95 6.56 -14.98 -24.62
C GLU A 95 6.79 -16.45 -24.28
N ARG A 96 6.39 -17.35 -25.17
CA ARG A 96 6.58 -18.82 -25.01
C ARG A 96 8.05 -19.22 -24.85
N SER A 97 8.96 -18.45 -25.44
CA SER A 97 10.41 -18.64 -25.37
C SER A 97 11.01 -18.16 -24.05
N SER A 98 10.31 -17.36 -23.25
CA SER A 98 10.85 -16.82 -22.01
C SER A 98 10.94 -17.91 -20.94
N ARG A 99 12.15 -18.04 -20.38
CA ARG A 99 12.47 -19.06 -19.38
C ARG A 99 13.21 -18.45 -18.21
N MET A 100 12.95 -18.94 -17.01
CA MET A 100 13.77 -18.73 -15.82
C MET A 100 14.04 -20.08 -15.18
N LYS A 101 15.33 -20.37 -14.89
CA LYS A 101 15.78 -21.66 -14.35
C LYS A 101 15.23 -22.86 -15.16
N GLY A 102 15.16 -22.73 -16.50
CA GLY A 102 14.66 -23.77 -17.40
C GLY A 102 13.13 -23.91 -17.50
N LYS A 103 12.35 -23.23 -16.65
CA LYS A 103 10.88 -23.30 -16.65
C LYS A 103 10.25 -22.06 -17.27
N LYS A 104 8.97 -22.14 -17.64
CA LYS A 104 8.20 -21.00 -18.17
C LYS A 104 8.03 -19.93 -17.09
N ARG A 105 7.85 -18.68 -17.54
CA ARG A 105 7.59 -17.50 -16.68
C ARG A 105 6.09 -17.27 -16.41
N TYR A 106 5.23 -18.01 -17.10
CA TYR A 106 3.78 -17.98 -16.94
C TYR A 106 3.23 -19.40 -17.10
N CYS A 107 2.01 -19.61 -16.60
CA CYS A 107 1.29 -20.87 -16.71
C CYS A 107 0.58 -20.98 -18.06
N GLU A 108 0.93 -21.99 -18.86
CA GLU A 108 0.25 -22.25 -20.13
C GLU A 108 -0.87 -23.29 -19.98
N ALA A 109 -0.68 -24.25 -19.07
CA ALA A 109 -1.66 -25.26 -18.73
C ALA A 109 -1.68 -25.53 -17.22
N GLU A 110 -2.79 -26.08 -16.74
CA GLU A 110 -2.94 -26.54 -15.36
C GLU A 110 -2.01 -27.73 -15.10
N GLY A 111 -1.43 -27.79 -13.90
CA GLY A 111 -0.47 -28.82 -13.48
C GLY A 111 0.95 -28.61 -13.99
N GLU A 112 1.22 -27.60 -14.83
CA GLU A 112 2.59 -27.25 -15.21
C GLU A 112 3.34 -26.57 -14.05
N GLU A 113 4.66 -26.73 -14.02
CA GLU A 113 5.54 -25.98 -13.11
C GLU A 113 6.04 -24.69 -13.77
N CYS A 114 5.90 -23.57 -13.07
CA CYS A 114 6.45 -22.28 -13.47
C CYS A 114 7.33 -21.67 -12.38
N ILE A 115 8.12 -20.66 -12.74
CA ILE A 115 8.83 -19.83 -11.76
C ILE A 115 8.05 -18.53 -11.59
N ASN A 116 7.53 -18.30 -10.39
CA ASN A 116 6.81 -17.07 -10.06
C ASN A 116 7.75 -15.84 -10.01
N TYR A 117 7.18 -14.64 -9.85
CA TYR A 117 7.96 -13.40 -9.80
C TYR A 117 8.89 -13.28 -8.59
N LEU A 118 8.67 -14.08 -7.54
CA LEU A 118 9.56 -14.18 -6.38
C LEU A 118 10.71 -15.18 -6.60
N GLY A 119 10.76 -15.85 -7.76
CA GLY A 119 11.81 -16.81 -8.10
C GLY A 119 11.60 -18.21 -7.53
N HIS A 120 10.42 -18.47 -6.95
CA HIS A 120 10.02 -19.78 -6.43
C HIS A 120 9.29 -20.60 -7.48
N GLU A 121 9.43 -21.91 -7.37
CA GLU A 121 8.65 -22.87 -8.16
C GLU A 121 7.20 -22.89 -7.67
N ALA A 122 6.26 -22.95 -8.61
CA ALA A 122 4.84 -22.98 -8.35
C ALA A 122 4.12 -23.86 -9.38
N THR A 123 3.28 -24.77 -8.86
CA THR A 123 2.36 -25.56 -9.66
C THR A 123 1.18 -24.71 -10.10
N CYS A 124 0.94 -24.67 -11.40
CA CYS A 124 -0.14 -23.91 -12.01
C CYS A 124 -1.51 -24.54 -11.72
N THR A 125 -2.45 -23.75 -11.22
CA THR A 125 -3.88 -24.13 -11.15
C THR A 125 -4.62 -23.65 -12.39
N ALA A 126 -5.85 -24.12 -12.62
CA ALA A 126 -6.71 -23.62 -13.70
C ALA A 126 -6.87 -22.08 -13.72
N ARG A 127 -6.78 -21.41 -12.56
CA ARG A 127 -6.90 -19.95 -12.47
C ARG A 127 -5.66 -19.22 -12.98
N ASP A 128 -4.50 -19.83 -12.79
CA ASP A 128 -3.19 -19.26 -13.13
C ASP A 128 -2.92 -19.33 -14.63
N VAL A 129 -3.59 -20.23 -15.35
CA VAL A 129 -3.45 -20.40 -16.79
C VAL A 129 -3.72 -19.08 -17.52
N LEU A 130 -2.67 -18.58 -18.15
CA LEU A 130 -2.71 -17.39 -18.97
C LEU A 130 -2.97 -17.77 -20.43
N SER A 131 -4.24 -18.05 -20.73
CA SER A 131 -4.70 -18.32 -22.10
C SER A 131 -4.32 -17.20 -23.07
N ASP A 132 -4.28 -17.50 -24.37
CA ASP A 132 -3.94 -16.48 -25.38
C ASP A 132 -4.93 -15.32 -25.42
N ALA A 133 -6.21 -15.56 -25.08
CA ALA A 133 -7.20 -14.49 -24.92
C ALA A 133 -6.84 -13.55 -23.75
N LYS A 134 -6.41 -14.11 -22.60
CA LYS A 134 -5.92 -13.31 -21.46
C LYS A 134 -4.65 -12.54 -21.84
N LYS A 135 -3.67 -13.19 -22.50
CA LYS A 135 -2.45 -12.53 -22.98
C LYS A 135 -2.78 -11.35 -23.89
N GLY A 136 -3.64 -11.58 -24.89
CA GLY A 136 -4.10 -10.53 -25.80
C GLY A 136 -4.75 -9.37 -25.07
N LEU A 137 -5.60 -9.64 -24.07
CA LEU A 137 -6.22 -8.60 -23.26
C LEU A 137 -5.19 -7.77 -22.48
N TYR A 138 -4.18 -8.41 -21.88
CA TYR A 138 -3.11 -7.71 -21.17
C TYR A 138 -2.28 -6.82 -22.09
N THR A 139 -1.84 -7.36 -23.23
CA THR A 139 -0.91 -6.66 -24.13
C THR A 139 -1.58 -5.56 -24.95
N THR A 140 -2.84 -5.74 -25.34
CA THR A 140 -3.54 -4.80 -26.24
C THR A 140 -4.42 -3.78 -25.52
N LYS A 141 -4.87 -4.07 -24.29
CA LYS A 141 -5.84 -3.21 -23.58
C LYS A 141 -5.41 -2.87 -22.16
N ILE A 142 -5.25 -3.84 -21.27
CA ILE A 142 -5.07 -3.58 -19.83
C ILE A 142 -3.79 -2.79 -19.59
N ILE A 143 -2.64 -3.25 -20.09
CA ILE A 143 -1.36 -2.60 -19.85
C ILE A 143 -1.29 -1.23 -20.56
N PRO A 144 -1.66 -1.09 -21.85
CA PRO A 144 -1.68 0.22 -22.50
C PRO A 144 -2.57 1.26 -21.81
N GLU A 145 -3.79 0.89 -21.42
CA GLU A 145 -4.70 1.82 -20.73
C GLU A 145 -4.20 2.17 -19.33
N ALA A 146 -3.62 1.22 -18.59
CA ALA A 146 -3.00 1.51 -17.29
C ALA A 146 -1.85 2.50 -17.44
N VAL A 147 -0.95 2.29 -18.41
CA VAL A 147 0.15 3.21 -18.72
C VAL A 147 -0.39 4.59 -19.07
N LYS A 148 -1.40 4.68 -19.94
CA LYS A 148 -2.03 5.94 -20.33
C LYS A 148 -2.59 6.68 -19.12
N LEU A 149 -3.35 6.01 -18.25
CA LEU A 149 -3.92 6.61 -17.04
C LEU A 149 -2.86 7.18 -16.09
N HIS A 150 -1.67 6.57 -16.04
CA HIS A 150 -0.57 7.03 -15.20
C HIS A 150 0.22 8.16 -15.88
N ALA A 151 0.56 8.00 -17.17
CA ALA A 151 1.26 9.00 -17.97
C ALA A 151 0.47 10.30 -18.11
N GLU A 152 -0.85 10.21 -18.21
CA GLU A 152 -1.75 11.36 -18.23
C GLU A 152 -2.00 11.96 -16.85
N ARG A 153 -1.39 11.53 -15.75
CA ARG A 153 -1.66 12.15 -14.42
C ARG A 153 -0.40 12.50 -13.65
N LEU A 154 0.70 11.82 -13.93
CA LEU A 154 1.95 11.97 -13.21
C LEU A 154 2.92 12.82 -14.02
N LEU A 155 3.28 13.97 -13.45
CA LEU A 155 4.45 14.74 -13.86
C LEU A 155 5.64 14.30 -13.01
N VAL A 156 6.81 14.16 -13.63
CA VAL A 156 8.07 13.81 -12.98
C VAL A 156 9.17 14.70 -13.53
N GLU A 157 10.23 14.90 -12.76
CA GLU A 157 11.50 15.37 -13.31
C GLU A 157 12.15 14.19 -14.06
N PRO A 158 12.32 14.26 -15.40
CA PRO A 158 12.82 13.12 -16.15
C PRO A 158 14.24 12.74 -15.77
N VAL A 159 14.52 11.44 -15.74
CA VAL A 159 15.89 10.94 -15.61
C VAL A 159 16.71 11.47 -16.78
N LYS A 160 17.88 12.04 -16.48
CA LYS A 160 18.86 12.42 -17.50
C LYS A 160 19.42 11.13 -18.10
N THR A 161 19.20 10.92 -19.38
CA THR A 161 19.86 9.84 -20.11
C THR A 161 21.34 10.20 -20.23
N GLU A 162 22.19 9.55 -19.43
CA GLU A 162 23.62 9.52 -19.70
C GLU A 162 23.86 8.47 -20.79
N TYR A 163 24.57 8.89 -21.85
CA TYR A 163 25.04 8.04 -22.95
C TYR A 163 26.55 7.81 -22.79
#